data_AF-A0A759KBM9-F1
#
_entry.id   AF-A0A759KBM9-F1
#
_cell.length_a   1.000
_cell.length_b   1.000
_cell.length_c   1.000
_cell.angle_alpha   90.00
_cell.angle_beta   90.00
_cell.angle_gamma   90.00
#
_symmetry.space_group_name_H-M   'P 1'
#
loop_
_entity.id
_entity.type
_entity.pdbx_description
1 polymer ?
#
loop_
_entity_poly.entity_id
_entity_poly.type
_entity_poly.pdbx_seq_one_letter_code
_entity_poly.pdbx_strand_id
1 'polypeptide(L)'
;MSEQKIDNPAQRLLDLPEQGNEYQRTDNCRKVWQKILQVEGMEEQHLLTRLACTMAQPGCIIQVREDNFATLHGKSNHWKSHVDKAFVSQSLNEGWHTFRDNIDDRTLTELGMLSDLFETRGAHAGIAAEEIDDLLERITQLRNHRRWPSGTTHSARS
;
A
#
# COMPACT_ATOMS: atom_id res chain seq x y z
N MET A 1 16.44 19.37 -8.77
CA MET A 1 15.13 19.14 -9.42
C MET A 1 14.83 17.65 -9.32
N SER A 2 14.23 17.22 -8.22
CA SER A 2 13.81 15.82 -8.04
C SER A 2 12.38 15.71 -8.55
N GLU A 3 12.18 15.11 -9.73
CA GLU A 3 10.87 14.65 -10.19
C GLU A 3 10.24 13.78 -9.09
N GLN A 4 9.15 14.25 -8.48
CA GLN A 4 8.41 13.43 -7.53
C GLN A 4 7.49 12.50 -8.32
N LYS A 5 7.94 11.24 -8.42
CA LYS A 5 7.26 10.11 -9.04
C LYS A 5 5.88 9.91 -8.38
N ILE A 6 4.82 9.77 -9.18
CA ILE A 6 3.51 9.36 -8.69
C ILE A 6 3.65 8.07 -7.86
N ASP A 7 3.00 8.02 -6.68
CA ASP A 7 2.95 6.80 -5.87
C ASP A 7 2.37 5.67 -6.71
N ASN A 8 3.12 4.57 -6.83
CA ASN A 8 2.73 3.42 -7.64
C ASN A 8 2.24 2.30 -6.72
N PRO A 9 0.94 2.29 -6.33
CA PRO A 9 0.41 1.26 -5.44
C PRO A 9 0.42 -0.13 -6.09
N ALA A 10 0.45 -0.22 -7.43
CA ALA A 10 0.56 -1.48 -8.14
C ALA A 10 1.97 -2.07 -8.00
N GLN A 11 3.02 -1.26 -8.17
CA GLN A 11 4.40 -1.71 -7.90
C GLN A 11 4.56 -2.17 -6.46
N ARG A 12 4.11 -1.35 -5.50
CA ARG A 12 4.25 -1.69 -4.07
C ARG A 12 3.54 -2.99 -3.70
N LEU A 13 2.43 -3.32 -4.36
CA LEU A 13 1.74 -4.59 -4.14
C LEU A 13 2.43 -5.75 -4.86
N LEU A 14 3.01 -5.50 -6.04
CA LEU A 14 3.78 -6.48 -6.83
C LEU A 14 5.08 -6.90 -6.13
N ASP A 15 5.75 -5.96 -5.48
CA ASP A 15 7.02 -6.23 -4.77
C ASP A 15 6.87 -7.27 -3.65
N LEU A 16 5.68 -7.38 -3.04
CA LEU A 16 5.43 -8.26 -1.89
C LEU A 16 5.45 -9.76 -2.24
N PRO A 17 4.66 -10.26 -3.21
CA PRO A 17 4.77 -11.64 -3.65
C PRO A 17 6.13 -11.92 -4.30
N GLU A 18 6.77 -10.94 -4.96
CA GLU A 18 8.11 -11.09 -5.52
C GLU A 18 9.17 -11.32 -4.43
N GLN A 19 9.20 -10.49 -3.39
CA GLN A 19 10.03 -10.73 -2.19
C GLN A 19 9.65 -12.06 -1.52
N GLY A 20 8.35 -12.40 -1.53
CA GLY A 20 7.82 -13.66 -1.06
C GLY A 20 8.36 -14.91 -1.77
N ASN A 21 8.86 -14.78 -3.01
CA ASN A 21 9.42 -15.90 -3.77
C ASN A 21 10.80 -16.35 -3.27
N GLU A 22 11.48 -15.51 -2.48
CA GLU A 22 12.76 -15.86 -1.83
C GLU A 22 12.58 -16.87 -0.69
N TYR A 23 11.35 -17.08 -0.24
CA TYR A 23 11.01 -17.94 0.90
C TYR A 23 10.44 -19.30 0.47
N GLN A 24 10.65 -20.31 1.31
CA GLN A 24 10.11 -21.64 1.07
C GLN A 24 8.62 -21.68 1.37
N ARG A 25 7.86 -22.50 0.64
CA ARG A 25 6.41 -22.69 0.83
C ARG A 25 6.03 -23.12 2.25
N THR A 26 6.93 -23.82 2.94
CA THR A 26 6.75 -24.31 4.31
C THR A 26 7.21 -23.33 5.38
N ASP A 27 7.85 -22.22 5.02
CA ASP A 27 8.29 -21.22 5.99
C ASP A 27 7.09 -20.61 6.70
N ASN A 28 7.23 -20.34 8.00
CA ASN A 28 6.13 -19.78 8.77
C ASN A 28 5.72 -18.40 8.23
N CYS A 29 4.45 -18.25 7.89
CA CYS A 29 3.88 -17.08 7.23
C CYS A 29 4.12 -15.79 8.03
N ARG A 30 3.95 -15.82 9.37
CA ARG A 30 4.27 -14.67 10.23
C ARG A 30 5.73 -14.23 10.07
N LYS A 31 6.69 -15.16 10.10
CA LYS A 31 8.12 -14.82 9.96
C LYS A 31 8.45 -14.23 8.59
N VAL A 32 7.84 -14.78 7.53
CA VAL A 32 8.01 -14.25 6.17
C VAL A 32 7.49 -12.81 6.10
N TRP A 33 6.27 -12.55 6.61
CA TRP A 33 5.74 -11.20 6.66
C TRP A 33 6.55 -10.24 7.52
N GLN A 34 7.10 -10.69 8.65
CA GLN A 34 7.97 -9.85 9.48
C GLN A 34 9.19 -9.36 8.70
N LYS A 35 9.76 -10.20 7.83
CA LYS A 35 10.90 -9.84 6.98
C LYS A 35 10.50 -8.92 5.84
N ILE A 36 9.49 -9.31 5.04
CA ILE A 36 8.99 -8.52 3.90
C ILE A 36 8.56 -7.13 4.37
N LEU A 37 7.82 -7.06 5.48
CA LEU A 37 7.32 -5.81 6.03
C LEU A 37 8.32 -5.12 6.95
N GLN A 38 9.54 -5.65 7.14
CA GLN A 38 10.63 -5.06 7.93
C GLN A 38 10.19 -4.67 9.36
N VAL A 39 9.58 -5.61 10.07
CA VAL A 39 9.10 -5.46 11.47
C VAL A 39 9.67 -6.54 12.39
N GLU A 40 10.77 -7.19 12.00
CA GLU A 40 11.46 -8.15 12.86
C GLU A 40 11.90 -7.48 14.17
N GLY A 41 11.63 -8.16 15.30
CA GLY A 41 11.95 -7.64 16.64
C GLY A 41 11.01 -6.55 17.15
N MET A 42 9.97 -6.18 16.39
CA MET A 42 8.92 -5.25 16.83
C MET A 42 7.74 -6.00 17.46
N GLU A 43 6.93 -5.27 18.23
CA GLU A 43 5.67 -5.77 18.79
C GLU A 43 4.69 -6.21 17.69
N GLU A 44 3.90 -7.27 17.93
CA GLU A 44 2.95 -7.88 16.98
C GLU A 44 1.99 -6.86 16.34
N GLN A 45 1.61 -5.83 17.09
CA GLN A 45 0.78 -4.72 16.62
C GLN A 45 1.35 -3.99 15.39
N HIS A 46 2.67 -3.92 15.24
CA HIS A 46 3.30 -3.33 14.05
C HIS A 46 3.13 -4.22 12.82
N LEU A 47 3.27 -5.54 12.99
CA LEU A 47 3.01 -6.51 11.93
C LEU A 47 1.57 -6.41 11.46
N LEU A 48 0.61 -6.47 12.38
CA LEU A 48 -0.81 -6.42 12.04
C LEU A 48 -1.19 -5.10 11.36
N THR A 49 -0.62 -3.98 11.82
CA THR A 49 -0.86 -2.66 11.20
C THR A 49 -0.31 -2.59 9.78
N ARG A 50 0.95 -3.01 9.56
CA ARG A 50 1.54 -2.99 8.20
C ARG A 50 0.85 -3.96 7.25
N LEU A 51 0.42 -5.12 7.75
CA LEU A 51 -0.37 -6.07 6.98
C LEU A 51 -1.74 -5.47 6.61
N ALA A 52 -2.42 -4.80 7.54
CA ALA A 52 -3.68 -4.12 7.25
C ALA A 52 -3.50 -3.00 6.19
N CYS A 53 -2.43 -2.21 6.27
CA CYS A 53 -2.10 -1.22 5.24
C CYS A 53 -1.86 -1.86 3.86
N THR A 54 -1.19 -3.01 3.85
CA THR A 54 -0.93 -3.80 2.64
C THR A 54 -2.24 -4.32 2.03
N MET A 55 -3.14 -4.85 2.86
CA MET A 55 -4.46 -5.33 2.44
C MET A 55 -5.36 -4.22 1.87
N ALA A 56 -5.07 -2.95 2.18
CA ALA A 56 -5.78 -1.81 1.60
C ALA A 56 -5.28 -1.41 0.20
N GLN A 57 -4.09 -1.86 -0.22
CA GLN A 57 -3.48 -1.48 -1.50
C GLN A 57 -4.32 -1.80 -2.75
N PRO A 58 -5.05 -2.94 -2.83
CA PRO A 58 -5.93 -3.20 -3.96
C PRO A 58 -6.97 -2.09 -4.17
N GLY A 59 -7.49 -1.50 -3.08
CA GLY A 59 -8.40 -0.35 -3.14
C GLY A 59 -7.71 0.89 -3.72
N CYS A 60 -6.48 1.17 -3.29
CA CYS A 60 -5.69 2.29 -3.82
C CYS A 60 -5.41 2.13 -5.33
N ILE A 61 -5.08 0.93 -5.80
CA ILE A 61 -4.85 0.64 -7.23
C ILE A 61 -6.11 0.95 -8.05
N ILE A 62 -7.28 0.52 -7.58
CA ILE A 62 -8.55 0.79 -8.25
C ILE A 62 -8.82 2.29 -8.29
N GLN A 63 -8.64 2.99 -7.16
CA GLN A 63 -8.86 4.42 -7.07
C GLN A 63 -7.97 5.18 -8.07
N VAL A 64 -6.66 4.92 -8.06
CA VAL A 64 -5.71 5.53 -9.01
C VAL A 64 -6.11 5.24 -10.45
N ARG A 65 -6.53 4.00 -10.75
CA ARG A 65 -7.01 3.62 -12.08
C ARG A 65 -8.25 4.41 -12.50
N GLU A 66 -9.27 4.51 -11.66
CA GLU A 66 -10.50 5.22 -12.01
C GLU A 66 -10.27 6.73 -12.13
N ASP A 67 -9.46 7.32 -11.25
CA ASP A 67 -9.17 8.78 -11.27
C ASP A 67 -8.35 9.20 -12.50
N ASN A 68 -7.46 8.33 -12.98
CA ASN A 68 -6.49 8.68 -14.01
C ASN A 68 -6.76 8.03 -15.37
N PHE A 69 -7.52 6.93 -15.41
CA PHE A 69 -7.69 6.09 -16.59
C PHE A 69 -9.14 5.60 -16.75
N ALA A 70 -10.13 6.46 -16.46
CA ALA A 70 -11.55 6.13 -16.57
C ALA A 70 -11.98 5.56 -17.94
N THR A 71 -11.28 5.93 -19.02
CA THR A 71 -11.53 5.49 -20.40
C THR A 71 -10.81 4.20 -20.80
N LEU A 72 -10.01 3.61 -19.91
CA LEU A 72 -9.26 2.39 -20.20
C LEU A 72 -10.22 1.22 -20.45
N HIS A 73 -10.13 0.63 -21.64
CA HIS A 73 -10.89 -0.56 -22.00
C HIS A 73 -10.19 -1.82 -21.43
N GLY A 74 -10.98 -2.76 -20.88
CA GLY A 74 -10.44 -4.01 -20.32
C GLY A 74 -10.09 -3.90 -18.83
N LYS A 75 -11.11 -3.79 -17.98
CA LYS A 75 -10.95 -3.83 -16.51
C LYS A 75 -10.88 -5.29 -16.04
N SER A 76 -9.71 -5.93 -16.14
CA SER A 76 -9.52 -7.22 -15.48
C SER A 76 -9.63 -7.04 -13.97
N ASN A 77 -10.43 -7.90 -13.34
CA ASN A 77 -10.54 -8.00 -11.88
C ASN A 77 -9.93 -9.32 -11.37
N HIS A 78 -9.25 -10.08 -12.25
CA HIS A 78 -8.64 -11.37 -11.91
C HIS A 78 -7.57 -11.19 -10.82
N TRP A 79 -6.60 -10.31 -11.06
CA TRP A 79 -5.56 -10.01 -10.07
C TRP A 79 -6.15 -9.63 -8.71
N LYS A 80 -7.19 -8.78 -8.68
CA LYS A 80 -7.81 -8.31 -7.44
C LYS A 80 -8.43 -9.48 -6.68
N SER A 81 -9.20 -10.32 -7.37
CA SER A 81 -9.85 -11.48 -6.76
C SER A 81 -8.83 -12.45 -6.15
N HIS A 82 -7.68 -12.66 -6.82
CA HIS A 82 -6.63 -13.53 -6.34
C HIS A 82 -5.86 -12.94 -5.16
N VAL A 83 -5.54 -11.64 -5.20
CA VAL A 83 -4.91 -10.93 -4.10
C VAL A 83 -5.83 -10.92 -2.86
N ASP A 84 -7.10 -10.57 -3.02
CA ASP A 84 -8.08 -10.59 -1.92
C ASP A 84 -8.17 -11.99 -1.31
N LYS A 85 -8.25 -13.03 -2.15
CA LYS A 85 -8.28 -14.42 -1.71
C LYS A 85 -7.00 -14.81 -0.97
N ALA A 86 -5.83 -14.40 -1.45
CA ALA A 86 -4.55 -14.66 -0.79
C ALA A 86 -4.52 -14.04 0.61
N PHE A 87 -4.96 -12.79 0.76
CA PHE A 87 -5.01 -12.13 2.06
C PHE A 87 -6.07 -12.70 3.01
N VAL A 88 -7.19 -13.22 2.50
CA VAL A 88 -8.24 -13.85 3.32
C VAL A 88 -7.87 -15.27 3.75
N SER A 89 -7.20 -16.03 2.88
CA SER A 89 -6.88 -17.44 3.12
C SER A 89 -5.54 -17.67 3.80
N GLN A 90 -4.68 -16.65 3.88
CA GLN A 90 -3.44 -16.75 4.63
C GLN A 90 -3.70 -17.10 6.11
N SER A 91 -2.80 -17.89 6.67
CA SER A 91 -2.78 -18.17 8.11
C SER A 91 -1.39 -17.84 8.65
N LEU A 92 -1.30 -16.83 9.53
CA LEU A 92 -0.03 -16.35 10.09
C LEU A 92 0.74 -17.44 10.85
N ASN A 93 0.02 -18.42 11.40
CA ASN A 93 0.60 -19.53 12.16
C ASN A 93 0.97 -20.74 11.29
N GLU A 94 0.62 -20.74 10.00
CA GLU A 94 0.90 -21.82 9.06
C GLU A 94 2.05 -21.48 8.11
N GLY A 95 2.22 -22.30 7.07
CA GLY A 95 3.21 -22.09 6.03
C GLY A 95 2.84 -20.98 5.05
N TRP A 96 3.86 -20.37 4.45
CA TRP A 96 3.77 -19.31 3.46
C TRP A 96 2.93 -19.66 2.24
N HIS A 97 2.83 -20.95 1.91
CA HIS A 97 1.96 -21.46 0.85
C HIS A 97 0.49 -21.01 0.98
N THR A 98 -0.01 -20.78 2.20
CA THR A 98 -1.40 -20.31 2.42
C THR A 98 -1.66 -18.95 1.76
N PHE A 99 -0.65 -18.08 1.68
CA PHE A 99 -0.70 -16.84 0.91
C PHE A 99 -0.30 -17.09 -0.54
N ARG A 100 0.90 -17.64 -0.75
CA ARG A 100 1.57 -17.73 -2.06
C ARG A 100 0.77 -18.53 -3.10
N ASP A 101 0.14 -19.63 -2.72
CA ASP A 101 -0.54 -20.53 -3.68
C ASP A 101 -1.79 -19.88 -4.32
N ASN A 102 -2.26 -18.75 -3.78
CA ASN A 102 -3.36 -17.99 -4.36
C ASN A 102 -2.90 -16.91 -5.36
N ILE A 103 -1.60 -16.63 -5.46
CA ILE A 103 -1.05 -15.67 -6.41
C ILE A 103 -0.50 -16.44 -7.61
N ASP A 104 -1.18 -16.31 -8.76
CA ASP A 104 -0.76 -16.94 -10.02
C ASP A 104 0.05 -15.98 -10.91
N ASP A 105 0.74 -16.53 -11.91
CA ASP A 105 1.55 -15.75 -12.86
C ASP A 105 0.73 -14.67 -13.58
N ARG A 106 -0.56 -14.95 -13.83
CA ARG A 106 -1.48 -13.99 -14.44
C ARG A 106 -1.70 -12.77 -13.53
N THR A 107 -1.86 -12.98 -12.23
CA THR A 107 -1.99 -11.91 -11.22
C THR A 107 -0.76 -11.02 -11.22
N LEU A 108 0.44 -11.61 -11.23
CA LEU A 108 1.70 -10.86 -11.31
C LEU A 108 1.81 -10.08 -12.62
N THR A 109 1.45 -10.69 -13.75
CA THR A 109 1.49 -10.02 -15.07
C THR A 109 0.52 -8.84 -15.14
N GLU A 110 -0.72 -9.00 -14.64
CA GLU A 110 -1.72 -7.93 -14.60
C GLU A 110 -1.28 -6.78 -13.67
N LEU A 111 -0.68 -7.09 -12.51
CA LEU A 111 -0.10 -6.08 -11.61
C LEU A 111 1.09 -5.35 -12.23
N GLY A 112 1.97 -6.07 -12.94
CA GLY A 112 3.09 -5.49 -13.69
C GLY A 112 2.62 -4.52 -14.77
N MET A 113 1.62 -4.91 -15.57
CA MET A 113 1.01 -4.02 -16.57
C MET A 113 0.39 -2.76 -15.94
N LEU A 114 -0.30 -2.91 -14.80
CA LEU A 114 -0.85 -1.76 -14.06
C LEU A 114 0.26 -0.86 -13.50
N SER A 115 1.35 -1.47 -13.02
CA SER A 115 2.52 -0.75 -12.55
C SER A 115 3.12 0.11 -13.67
N ASP A 116 3.45 -0.51 -14.81
CA ASP A 116 4.00 0.19 -15.97
C ASP A 116 3.06 1.30 -16.46
N LEU A 117 1.75 1.05 -16.46
CA LEU A 117 0.74 2.04 -16.81
C LEU A 117 0.76 3.25 -15.85
N PHE A 118 0.88 3.01 -14.55
CA PHE A 118 0.97 4.07 -13.55
C PHE A 118 2.30 4.82 -13.64
N GLU A 119 3.41 4.14 -13.90
CA GLU A 119 4.71 4.80 -14.09
C GLU A 119 4.73 5.68 -15.33
N THR A 120 4.23 5.18 -16.46
CA THR A 120 4.20 5.94 -17.73
C THR A 120 3.34 7.20 -17.60
N ARG A 121 2.14 7.11 -17.02
CA ARG A 121 1.34 8.31 -16.78
C ARG A 121 1.94 9.20 -15.69
N GLY A 122 2.55 8.64 -14.65
CA GLY A 122 3.23 9.42 -13.62
C GLY A 122 4.43 10.21 -14.11
N ALA A 123 5.15 9.69 -15.12
CA ALA A 123 6.18 10.43 -15.83
C ALA A 123 5.60 11.58 -16.68
N HIS A 124 4.36 11.45 -17.16
CA HIS A 124 3.68 12.50 -17.94
C HIS A 124 2.88 13.49 -17.10
N ALA A 125 2.48 13.10 -15.89
CA ALA A 125 1.75 13.90 -14.91
C ALA A 125 2.70 14.44 -13.83
N GLY A 126 3.91 14.86 -14.24
CA GLY A 126 4.85 15.56 -13.37
C GLY A 126 4.11 16.69 -12.65
N ILE A 127 3.97 16.53 -11.33
CA ILE A 127 3.20 17.44 -10.49
C ILE A 127 3.81 18.83 -10.65
N ALA A 128 3.02 19.81 -11.09
CA ALA A 128 3.46 21.18 -11.13
C ALA A 128 3.90 21.57 -9.71
N ALA A 129 5.10 22.14 -9.55
CA ALA A 129 5.68 22.43 -8.23
C ALA A 129 4.73 23.20 -7.29
N GLU A 130 3.81 23.96 -7.88
CA GLU A 130 2.74 24.71 -7.22
C GLU A 130 1.76 23.82 -6.43
N GLU A 131 1.38 22.63 -6.91
CA GLU A 131 0.47 21.72 -6.19
C GLU A 131 1.14 21.06 -4.97
N ILE A 132 2.46 20.90 -5.01
CA ILE A 132 3.24 20.33 -3.89
C ILE A 132 3.33 21.33 -2.75
N ASP A 133 3.56 22.61 -3.06
CA ASP A 133 3.62 23.68 -2.05
C ASP A 133 2.26 23.84 -1.34
N ASP A 134 1.15 23.77 -2.07
CA ASP A 134 -0.20 23.79 -1.51
C ASP A 134 -0.47 22.60 -0.57
N LEU A 135 -0.04 21.39 -0.95
CA LEU A 135 -0.20 20.20 -0.10
C LEU A 135 0.68 20.26 1.16
N LEU A 136 1.93 20.75 1.04
CA LEU A 136 2.82 20.96 2.17
C LEU A 136 2.28 22.00 3.15
N GLU A 137 1.68 23.07 2.64
CA GLU A 137 1.01 24.07 3.47
C GLU A 137 -0.16 23.45 4.23
N ARG A 138 -0.98 22.63 3.56
CA ARG A 138 -2.15 21.97 4.16
C ARG A 138 -1.77 20.94 5.22
N ILE A 139 -0.70 20.15 4.99
CA ILE A 139 -0.14 19.24 6.01
C ILE A 139 0.39 20.03 7.21
N THR A 140 1.00 21.19 6.98
CA THR A 140 1.53 22.05 8.05
C THR A 140 0.39 22.65 8.89
N GLN A 141 -0.68 23.11 8.25
CA GLN A 141 -1.89 23.59 8.93
C GLN A 141 -2.54 22.49 9.79
N LEU A 142 -2.68 21.27 9.25
CA LEU A 142 -3.25 20.13 10.00
C LEU A 142 -2.37 19.73 11.21
N ARG A 143 -1.06 19.80 11.05
CA ARG A 143 -0.09 19.52 12.13
C ARG A 143 -0.16 20.58 13.23
N ASN A 144 -0.28 21.85 12.86
CA ASN A 144 -0.41 22.96 13.79
C ASN A 144 -1.76 22.93 14.52
N HIS A 145 -2.84 22.49 13.85
CA HIS A 145 -4.14 22.30 14.47
C HIS A 145 -4.12 21.21 15.56
N ARG A 146 -3.43 20.07 15.32
CA ARG A 146 -3.23 19.03 16.35
C ARG A 146 -2.29 19.45 17.49
N ARG A 147 -1.51 20.52 17.31
CA ARG A 147 -0.58 21.05 18.32
C ARG A 147 -1.25 22.02 19.30
N TRP A 148 -2.51 22.38 19.09
CA TRP A 148 -3.25 23.18 20.07
C TRP A 148 -3.68 22.31 21.24
N PRO A 149 -3.29 22.63 22.50
CA PRO A 149 -3.76 21.88 23.64
C PRO A 149 -5.25 22.15 23.82
N SER A 150 -6.07 21.10 23.74
CA SER A 150 -7.37 21.05 24.37
C SER A 150 -7.19 21.28 25.87
N GLY A 151 -7.27 22.53 26.32
CA GLY A 151 -7.04 22.88 27.70
C GLY A 151 -7.20 24.37 27.98
N THR A 152 -8.44 24.85 28.04
CA THR A 152 -8.83 25.89 29.01
C THR A 152 -10.36 25.90 29.16
N THR A 153 -10.89 24.91 29.86
CA THR A 153 -12.16 25.04 30.58
C THR A 153 -11.87 25.29 32.06
N HIS A 154 -12.17 26.53 32.49
CA HIS A 154 -12.78 26.94 33.76
C HIS A 154 -12.20 26.40 35.09
N SER A 155 -11.71 27.30 35.96
CA SER A 155 -12.41 27.73 37.20
C SER A 155 -11.49 28.40 38.25
N ALA A 156 -11.92 29.59 38.68
CA ALA A 156 -11.75 30.29 39.96
C ALA A 156 -10.67 29.91 41.00
N ARG A 157 -9.91 30.91 41.47
CA ARG A 157 -9.99 31.49 42.84
C ARG A 157 -8.85 32.49 43.07
N SER A 158 -9.22 33.75 43.34
CA SER A 158 -8.86 34.53 44.54
C SER A 158 -9.41 35.94 44.43
#